data_AF-A0AAV4GP50-F1
#
_entry.id   AF-A0AAV4GP50-F1
#
_cell.length_a   1.000
_cell.length_b   1.000
_cell.length_c   1.000
_cell.angle_alpha   90.00
_cell.angle_beta   90.00
_cell.angle_gamma   90.00
#
_symmetry.space_group_name_H-M   'P 1'
#
loop_
_entity.id
_entity.type
_entity.pdbx_description
1 polymer ?
#
loop_
_entity_poly.entity_id
_entity_poly.type
_entity_poly.pdbx_seq_one_letter_code
_entity_poly.pdbx_strand_id
1 'polypeptide(L)'
;MIYSAIAAILVLSGNVVAPPPNESTIDNPCRAVFSSHPIFPTLSSSLFEIIGEINMANYSAEILKTTLTTPAYIPEDALGRYDLDSMHVPNLPLWEERDNVNVTVNDMEWFLRQAYRDISIHIIFVTEALREQTSSGVARLLVLEFTDVRRFFYNLLCKMDTLIKSRGISLTDYEDESVLPAVFSVRRREVMRFMKHYVHAKDVMTFLTNLKPGFVQLFDEVQGSLP
;
A
#
# COMPACT_ATOMS: atom_id res chain seq x y z
N MET A 1 -42.48 -23.71 46.92
CA MET A 1 -41.35 -24.30 47.68
C MET A 1 -40.79 -25.41 46.80
N ILE A 2 -39.55 -25.44 46.29
CA ILE A 2 -38.32 -24.68 46.50
C ILE A 2 -37.60 -24.65 45.13
N TYR A 3 -36.93 -23.53 44.89
CA TYR A 3 -36.05 -23.19 43.78
C TYR A 3 -34.91 -24.18 43.57
N SER A 4 -34.49 -24.39 42.31
CA SER A 4 -33.05 -24.45 42.00
C SER A 4 -32.81 -24.20 40.51
N ALA A 5 -32.86 -22.93 40.13
CA ALA A 5 -32.18 -22.46 38.94
C ALA A 5 -30.70 -22.31 39.31
N ILE A 6 -29.83 -23.03 38.61
CA ILE A 6 -28.39 -22.78 38.66
C ILE A 6 -28.18 -21.46 37.93
N ALA A 7 -28.10 -20.38 38.72
CA ALA A 7 -27.57 -19.10 38.26
C ALA A 7 -26.08 -19.29 37.98
N ALA A 8 -25.76 -19.55 36.70
CA ALA A 8 -24.42 -19.34 36.21
C ALA A 8 -24.13 -17.84 36.30
N ILE A 9 -23.34 -17.46 37.28
CA ILE A 9 -22.75 -16.13 37.42
C ILE A 9 -21.80 -15.98 36.23
N LEU A 10 -22.33 -15.50 35.10
CA LEU A 10 -21.54 -14.90 34.04
C LEU A 10 -20.99 -13.59 34.62
N VAL A 11 -19.78 -13.70 35.17
CA VAL A 11 -18.95 -12.55 35.49
C VAL A 11 -18.83 -11.74 34.21
N LEU A 12 -19.53 -10.61 34.21
CA LEU A 12 -19.36 -9.47 33.32
C LEU A 12 -17.94 -8.92 33.51
N SER A 13 -16.93 -9.64 33.03
CA SER A 13 -15.71 -9.00 32.56
C SER A 13 -16.09 -8.37 31.23
N GLY A 14 -16.60 -7.14 31.31
CA GLY A 14 -16.72 -6.27 30.16
C GLY A 14 -15.35 -6.17 29.52
N ASN A 15 -15.13 -6.98 28.48
CA ASN A 15 -14.22 -6.59 27.42
C ASN A 15 -14.80 -5.28 26.93
N VAL A 16 -14.25 -4.17 27.41
CA VAL A 16 -14.26 -2.92 26.67
C VAL A 16 -13.60 -3.31 25.36
N VAL A 17 -14.42 -3.71 24.39
CA VAL A 17 -14.01 -3.76 22.99
C VAL A 17 -13.62 -2.33 22.74
N ALA A 18 -12.31 -2.06 22.79
CA ALA A 18 -11.78 -0.78 22.38
C ALA A 18 -12.45 -0.50 21.02
N PRO A 19 -13.01 0.71 20.81
CA PRO A 19 -13.56 1.05 19.51
C PRO A 19 -12.51 0.65 18.47
N PRO A 20 -12.92 -0.01 17.37
CA PRO A 20 -11.96 -0.48 16.38
C PRO A 20 -11.02 0.67 16.07
N PRO A 21 -9.69 0.45 16.08
CA PRO A 21 -8.75 1.53 15.81
C PRO A 21 -9.21 2.22 14.53
N ASN A 22 -9.44 3.53 14.60
CA ASN A 22 -9.90 4.30 13.45
C ASN A 22 -8.96 3.97 12.27
N GLU A 23 -9.52 3.47 11.18
CA GLU A 23 -8.73 3.01 10.03
C GLU A 23 -7.86 4.17 9.49
N SER A 24 -6.61 3.85 9.09
CA SER A 24 -5.76 4.79 8.37
C SER A 24 -6.44 5.20 7.08
N THR A 25 -6.36 6.48 6.77
CA THR A 25 -6.94 7.11 5.57
C THR A 25 -5.83 7.80 4.80
N ILE A 26 -6.05 8.11 3.52
CA ILE A 26 -5.02 8.76 2.70
C ILE A 26 -4.67 10.15 3.24
N ASP A 27 -5.65 10.90 3.75
CA ASP A 27 -5.48 12.23 4.35
C ASP A 27 -4.92 12.19 5.79
N ASN A 28 -5.01 11.02 6.45
CA ASN A 28 -4.44 10.80 7.77
C ASN A 28 -3.85 9.38 7.90
N PRO A 29 -2.72 9.11 7.22
CA PRO A 29 -2.17 7.76 7.12
C PRO A 29 -1.55 7.27 8.45
N CYS A 30 -1.10 8.22 9.27
CA CYS A 30 -0.43 7.96 10.57
C CYS A 30 -1.38 8.01 11.78
N ARG A 31 -2.69 7.93 11.58
CA ARG A 31 -3.69 8.09 12.65
C ARG A 31 -3.50 7.17 13.85
N ALA A 32 -2.84 6.03 13.68
CA ALA A 32 -2.51 5.08 14.74
C ALA A 32 -1.23 5.41 15.53
N VAL A 33 -0.41 6.37 15.09
CA VAL A 33 0.98 6.55 15.54
C VAL A 33 1.22 7.89 16.25
N PHE A 34 0.52 8.97 15.87
CA PHE A 34 0.85 10.29 16.40
C PHE A 34 0.25 10.60 17.77
N SER A 35 1.12 10.88 18.73
CA SER A 35 0.80 11.59 19.96
C SER A 35 0.67 13.10 19.71
N SER A 36 0.17 13.85 20.70
CA SER A 36 -0.05 15.30 20.61
C SER A 36 1.22 16.14 20.41
N HIS A 37 2.42 15.55 20.48
CA HIS A 37 3.71 16.23 20.25
C HIS A 37 4.61 15.34 19.38
N PRO A 38 4.57 15.47 18.04
CA PRO A 38 5.38 14.62 17.16
C PRO A 38 6.86 14.95 17.32
N ILE A 39 7.65 13.96 17.74
CA ILE A 39 9.11 14.01 17.62
C ILE A 39 9.43 13.52 16.21
N PHE A 40 9.89 14.44 15.35
CA PHE A 40 10.27 14.08 13.99
C PHE A 40 11.65 13.40 13.96
N PRO A 41 11.80 12.27 13.25
CA PRO A 41 13.11 11.68 13.02
C PRO A 41 14.02 12.62 12.21
N THR A 42 15.33 12.33 12.21
CA THR A 42 16.25 13.03 11.31
C THR A 42 15.91 12.73 9.84
N LEU A 43 16.34 13.60 8.92
CA LEU A 43 16.14 13.39 7.49
C LEU A 43 16.71 12.03 7.05
N SER A 44 17.93 11.71 7.48
CA SER A 44 18.55 10.42 7.16
C SER A 44 17.78 9.22 7.73
N SER A 45 17.29 9.29 8.98
CA SER A 45 16.47 8.21 9.56
C SER A 45 15.18 8.01 8.78
N SER A 46 14.50 9.13 8.45
CA SER A 46 13.25 9.10 7.68
C SER A 46 13.45 8.47 6.30
N LEU A 47 14.50 8.86 5.58
CA LEU A 47 14.82 8.28 4.26
C LEU A 47 15.16 6.79 4.36
N PHE A 48 15.95 6.38 5.35
CA PHE A 48 16.26 4.97 5.60
C PHE A 48 15.01 4.13 5.89
N GLU A 49 14.13 4.65 6.75
CA GLU A 49 12.86 4.00 7.09
C GLU A 49 11.90 3.89 5.91
N ILE A 50 11.87 4.90 5.04
CA ILE A 50 11.09 4.89 3.79
C ILE A 50 11.64 3.82 2.83
N ILE A 51 12.96 3.78 2.61
CA ILE A 51 13.60 2.75 1.77
C ILE A 51 13.28 1.34 2.30
N GLY A 52 13.34 1.16 3.63
CA GLY A 52 12.96 -0.08 4.28
C GLY A 52 11.50 -0.47 3.99
N GLU A 53 10.58 0.49 4.08
CA GLU A 53 9.16 0.24 3.83
C GLU A 53 8.86 -0.06 2.35
N ILE A 54 9.57 0.59 1.41
CA ILE A 54 9.48 0.29 -0.02
C ILE A 54 9.87 -1.18 -0.27
N ASN A 55 10.94 -1.67 0.36
CA ASN A 55 11.34 -3.08 0.23
C ASN A 55 10.27 -4.03 0.77
N MET A 56 9.64 -3.70 1.91
CA MET A 56 8.59 -4.52 2.51
C MET A 56 7.31 -4.55 1.66
N ALA A 57 6.91 -3.39 1.11
CA ALA A 57 5.80 -3.30 0.17
C ALA A 57 6.08 -4.12 -1.10
N ASN A 58 7.30 -4.06 -1.63
CA ASN A 58 7.70 -4.79 -2.83
C ASN A 58 7.68 -6.30 -2.59
N TYR A 59 8.22 -6.75 -1.46
CA TYR A 59 8.17 -8.15 -1.04
C TYR A 59 6.73 -8.66 -0.88
N SER A 60 5.84 -7.85 -0.30
CA SER A 60 4.43 -8.22 -0.19
C SER A 60 3.73 -8.32 -1.55
N ALA A 61 4.08 -7.45 -2.50
CA ALA A 61 3.54 -7.51 -3.86
C ALA A 61 4.08 -8.73 -4.63
N GLU A 62 5.35 -9.09 -4.41
CA GLU A 62 5.97 -10.30 -4.96
C GLU A 62 5.28 -11.58 -4.45
N ILE A 63 4.96 -11.64 -3.15
CA ILE A 63 4.17 -12.74 -2.56
C ILE A 63 2.82 -12.83 -3.27
N LEU A 64 2.09 -11.72 -3.39
CA LEU A 64 0.80 -11.70 -4.08
C LEU A 64 0.91 -12.21 -5.52
N LYS A 65 1.91 -11.71 -6.28
CA LYS A 65 2.18 -12.14 -7.66
C LYS A 65 2.46 -13.65 -7.73
N THR A 66 3.29 -14.16 -6.82
CA THR A 66 3.67 -15.58 -6.75
C THR A 66 2.50 -16.47 -6.37
N THR A 67 1.65 -16.04 -5.42
CA THR A 67 0.42 -16.76 -5.09
C THR A 67 -0.49 -16.88 -6.31
N LEU A 68 -0.60 -15.81 -7.09
CA LEU A 68 -1.44 -15.76 -8.29
C LEU A 68 -0.95 -16.65 -9.44
N THR A 69 0.35 -16.98 -9.52
CA THR A 69 0.86 -17.92 -10.54
C THR A 69 0.59 -19.38 -10.20
N THR A 70 0.13 -19.68 -8.99
CA THR A 70 -0.21 -21.06 -8.64
C THR A 70 -1.46 -21.51 -9.44
N PRO A 71 -1.55 -22.80 -9.83
CA PRO A 71 -2.70 -23.33 -10.56
C PRO A 71 -4.05 -23.18 -9.85
N ALA A 72 -4.03 -22.86 -8.54
CA ALA A 72 -5.22 -22.56 -7.76
C ALA A 72 -5.86 -21.21 -8.14
N TYR A 73 -5.13 -20.29 -8.76
CA TYR A 73 -5.65 -18.97 -9.14
C TYR A 73 -5.62 -18.79 -10.65
N ILE A 74 -4.44 -18.88 -11.25
CA ILE A 74 -4.29 -18.78 -12.71
C ILE A 74 -3.76 -20.12 -13.22
N PRO A 75 -4.56 -20.86 -14.01
CA PRO A 75 -4.10 -22.08 -14.66
C PRO A 75 -2.88 -21.83 -15.57
N GLU A 76 -1.96 -22.79 -15.65
CA GLU A 76 -0.73 -22.68 -16.46
C GLU A 76 -1.02 -22.40 -17.94
N ASP A 77 -2.08 -22.99 -18.48
CA ASP A 77 -2.53 -22.77 -19.86
C ASP A 77 -3.11 -21.38 -20.09
N ALA A 78 -3.54 -20.67 -19.03
CA ALA A 78 -3.90 -19.26 -19.10
C ALA A 78 -2.65 -18.37 -19.02
N LEU A 79 -1.67 -18.70 -18.18
CA LEU A 79 -0.37 -18.00 -18.12
C LEU A 79 0.37 -18.07 -19.45
N GLY A 80 0.34 -19.21 -20.15
CA GLY A 80 0.99 -19.36 -21.46
C GLY A 80 0.20 -18.75 -22.63
N ARG A 81 -1.09 -18.43 -22.46
CA ARG A 81 -1.95 -17.87 -23.52
C ARG A 81 -1.99 -16.36 -23.55
N TYR A 82 -1.79 -15.71 -22.41
CA TYR A 82 -1.81 -14.26 -22.29
C TYR A 82 -0.44 -13.77 -21.88
N ASP A 83 0.11 -12.81 -22.63
CA ASP A 83 1.33 -12.11 -22.23
C ASP A 83 1.01 -11.10 -21.13
N LEU A 84 0.90 -11.60 -19.89
CA LEU A 84 0.55 -10.78 -18.73
C LEU A 84 1.68 -9.85 -18.30
N ASP A 85 2.92 -10.16 -18.67
CA ASP A 85 4.08 -9.35 -18.30
C ASP A 85 4.12 -8.03 -19.08
N SER A 86 3.63 -8.00 -20.34
CA SER A 86 3.50 -6.77 -21.14
C SER A 86 2.24 -5.96 -20.86
N MET A 87 1.27 -6.51 -20.11
CA MET A 87 0.06 -5.76 -19.73
C MET A 87 0.32 -4.82 -18.55
N HIS A 88 -0.43 -3.72 -18.51
CA HIS A 88 -0.42 -2.78 -17.40
C HIS A 88 -1.84 -2.42 -16.96
N VAL A 89 -1.98 -2.09 -15.67
CA VAL A 89 -3.18 -1.51 -15.10
C VAL A 89 -3.32 -0.07 -15.64
N PRO A 90 -4.43 0.25 -16.33
CA PRO A 90 -4.63 1.60 -16.85
C PRO A 90 -4.62 2.65 -15.73
N ASN A 91 -3.95 3.77 -15.97
CA ASN A 91 -3.85 4.93 -15.07
C ASN A 91 -3.13 4.66 -13.73
N LEU A 92 -2.55 3.49 -13.52
CA LEU A 92 -1.71 3.25 -12.35
C LEU A 92 -0.32 3.85 -12.62
N PRO A 93 0.18 4.78 -11.78
CA PRO A 93 1.49 5.35 -11.97
C PRO A 93 2.57 4.28 -11.78
N LEU A 94 3.29 3.97 -12.84
CA LEU A 94 4.40 3.01 -12.79
C LEU A 94 5.73 3.67 -12.43
N TRP A 95 5.75 5.01 -12.38
CA TRP A 95 6.97 5.81 -12.40
C TRP A 95 7.85 5.34 -13.55
N GLU A 96 7.55 5.78 -14.80
CA GLU A 96 8.35 5.38 -15.96
C GLU A 96 9.84 5.52 -15.64
N GLU A 97 10.66 4.54 -16.05
CA GLU A 97 12.12 4.51 -15.94
C GLU A 97 12.68 5.83 -16.50
N ARG A 98 12.66 6.87 -15.68
CA ARG A 98 13.56 7.99 -15.81
C ARG A 98 14.85 7.40 -15.31
N ASP A 99 15.59 6.75 -16.22
CA ASP A 99 16.91 6.15 -16.01
C ASP A 99 17.90 7.09 -15.33
N ASN A 100 17.56 8.36 -15.11
CA ASN A 100 18.29 9.30 -14.29
C ASN A 100 17.34 10.30 -13.58
N VAL A 101 16.41 9.85 -12.71
CA VAL A 101 15.86 10.81 -11.73
C VAL A 101 16.99 11.16 -10.77
N ASN A 102 17.78 12.16 -11.15
CA ASN A 102 18.80 12.77 -10.31
C ASN A 102 18.06 13.60 -9.25
N VAL A 103 17.50 12.96 -8.21
CA VAL A 103 16.78 13.65 -7.15
C VAL A 103 17.80 14.28 -6.22
N THR A 104 17.91 15.60 -6.27
CA THR A 104 18.76 16.33 -5.32
C THR A 104 17.96 16.81 -4.11
N VAL A 105 18.62 17.28 -3.06
CA VAL A 105 17.98 17.97 -1.92
C VAL A 105 17.11 19.16 -2.39
N ASN A 106 17.47 19.83 -3.49
CA ASN A 106 16.68 20.92 -4.08
C ASN A 106 15.38 20.41 -4.73
N ASP A 107 15.38 19.18 -5.26
CA ASP A 107 14.23 18.56 -5.91
C ASP A 107 13.33 17.81 -4.91
N MET A 108 13.78 17.65 -3.67
CA MET A 108 13.13 16.85 -2.63
C MET A 108 11.66 17.22 -2.43
N GLU A 109 11.32 18.50 -2.37
CA GLU A 109 9.91 18.90 -2.16
C GLU A 109 9.01 18.38 -3.28
N TRP A 110 9.41 18.59 -4.54
CA TRP A 110 8.65 18.12 -5.70
C TRP A 110 8.58 16.58 -5.71
N PHE A 111 9.70 15.91 -5.47
CA PHE A 111 9.78 14.45 -5.45
C PHE A 111 8.87 13.84 -4.37
N LEU A 112 8.90 14.39 -3.15
CA LEU A 112 8.08 13.90 -2.04
C LEU A 112 6.58 14.09 -2.32
N ARG A 113 6.18 15.21 -2.94
CA ARG A 113 4.78 15.45 -3.35
C ARG A 113 4.31 14.45 -4.39
N GLN A 114 5.10 14.21 -5.44
CA GLN A 114 4.75 13.23 -6.47
C GLN A 114 4.72 11.80 -5.91
N ALA A 115 5.70 11.41 -5.11
CA ALA A 115 5.71 10.13 -4.43
C ALA A 115 4.47 9.93 -3.54
N TYR A 116 4.10 10.94 -2.76
CA TYR A 116 2.89 10.88 -1.93
C TYR A 116 1.63 10.67 -2.77
N ARG A 117 1.48 11.46 -3.84
CA ARG A 117 0.36 11.33 -4.78
C ARG A 117 0.30 9.94 -5.41
N ASP A 118 1.40 9.45 -5.95
CA ASP A 118 1.41 8.15 -6.64
C ASP A 118 1.16 6.99 -5.67
N ILE A 119 1.75 7.03 -4.47
CA ILE A 119 1.45 6.06 -3.39
C ILE A 119 -0.04 6.07 -3.05
N SER A 120 -0.67 7.25 -2.98
CA SER A 120 -2.12 7.35 -2.70
C SER A 120 -2.96 6.66 -3.78
N ILE A 121 -2.58 6.79 -5.06
CA ILE A 121 -3.24 6.08 -6.17
C ILE A 121 -3.09 4.57 -6.00
N HIS A 122 -1.90 4.07 -5.70
CA HIS A 122 -1.70 2.63 -5.44
C HIS A 122 -2.56 2.11 -4.28
N ILE A 123 -2.69 2.88 -3.19
CA ILE A 123 -3.59 2.54 -2.07
C ILE A 123 -5.05 2.40 -2.54
N ILE A 124 -5.52 3.29 -3.40
CA ILE A 124 -6.89 3.26 -3.94
C ILE A 124 -7.10 1.98 -4.77
N PHE A 125 -6.17 1.66 -5.67
CA PHE A 125 -6.26 0.45 -6.50
C PHE A 125 -6.20 -0.83 -5.67
N VAL A 126 -5.33 -0.90 -4.66
CA VAL A 126 -5.23 -2.05 -3.74
C VAL A 126 -6.49 -2.19 -2.89
N THR A 127 -7.06 -1.07 -2.44
CA THR A 127 -8.30 -1.07 -1.67
C THR A 127 -9.49 -1.56 -2.50
N GLU A 128 -9.59 -1.14 -3.77
CA GLU A 128 -10.63 -1.65 -4.67
C GLU A 128 -10.43 -3.14 -4.98
N ALA A 129 -9.18 -3.60 -5.18
CA ALA A 129 -8.90 -5.02 -5.35
C ALA A 129 -9.30 -5.85 -4.12
N LEU A 130 -9.04 -5.35 -2.91
CA LEU A 130 -9.47 -5.97 -1.65
C LEU A 130 -11.01 -6.01 -1.54
N ARG A 131 -11.69 -4.91 -1.89
CA ARG A 131 -13.17 -4.85 -1.92
C ARG A 131 -13.74 -5.86 -2.90
N GLU A 132 -13.10 -6.05 -4.05
CA GLU A 132 -13.49 -7.09 -5.00
C GLU A 132 -13.36 -8.47 -4.36
N GLN A 133 -12.28 -8.79 -3.64
CA GLN A 133 -12.12 -10.07 -2.95
C GLN A 133 -13.23 -10.32 -1.91
N THR A 134 -13.53 -9.34 -1.06
CA THR A 134 -14.51 -9.51 0.03
C THR A 134 -15.97 -9.56 -0.46
N SER A 135 -16.28 -8.91 -1.58
CA SER A 135 -17.65 -8.81 -2.11
C SER A 135 -18.03 -9.91 -3.12
N SER A 136 -17.06 -10.69 -3.60
CA SER A 136 -17.26 -11.53 -4.79
C SER A 136 -17.62 -13.00 -4.52
N GLY A 137 -17.85 -13.39 -3.27
CA GLY A 137 -18.39 -14.72 -2.91
C GLY A 137 -17.52 -15.89 -3.40
N VAL A 138 -16.23 -15.64 -3.61
CA VAL A 138 -15.26 -16.57 -4.21
C VAL A 138 -14.84 -17.60 -3.17
N ALA A 139 -14.67 -18.86 -3.60
CA ALA A 139 -14.15 -19.91 -2.73
C ALA A 139 -12.68 -19.70 -2.35
N ARG A 140 -11.91 -18.98 -3.19
CA ARG A 140 -10.49 -18.67 -2.99
C ARG A 140 -10.32 -17.15 -2.89
N LEU A 141 -9.80 -16.70 -1.77
CA LEU A 141 -9.72 -15.29 -1.40
C LEU A 141 -8.25 -14.90 -1.20
N LEU A 142 -7.85 -13.79 -1.82
CA LEU A 142 -6.52 -13.18 -1.64
C LEU A 142 -6.56 -12.04 -0.59
N VAL A 143 -7.49 -12.14 0.37
CA VAL A 143 -7.77 -11.07 1.34
C VAL A 143 -6.53 -10.78 2.18
N LEU A 144 -5.78 -11.81 2.58
CA LEU A 144 -4.57 -11.65 3.38
C LEU A 144 -3.48 -10.93 2.60
N GLU A 145 -3.19 -11.40 1.39
CA GLU A 145 -2.15 -10.85 0.52
C GLU A 145 -2.45 -9.39 0.15
N PHE A 146 -3.69 -9.07 -0.21
CA PHE A 146 -4.08 -7.67 -0.47
C PHE A 146 -4.08 -6.81 0.79
N THR A 147 -4.44 -7.37 1.95
CA THR A 147 -4.38 -6.65 3.23
C THR A 147 -2.94 -6.31 3.60
N ASP A 148 -2.00 -7.23 3.38
CA ASP A 148 -0.58 -7.01 3.64
C ASP A 148 0.00 -5.94 2.71
N VAL A 149 -0.28 -6.02 1.40
CA VAL A 149 0.14 -4.98 0.43
C VAL A 149 -0.41 -3.63 0.85
N ARG A 150 -1.71 -3.55 1.18
CA ARG A 150 -2.36 -2.31 1.62
C ARG A 150 -1.71 -1.75 2.90
N ARG A 151 -1.43 -2.61 3.87
CA ARG A 151 -0.79 -2.21 5.14
C ARG A 151 0.57 -1.57 4.88
N PHE A 152 1.43 -2.21 4.07
CA PHE A 152 2.76 -1.67 3.79
C PHE A 152 2.70 -0.35 3.01
N PHE A 153 1.73 -0.18 2.11
CA PHE A 153 1.50 1.11 1.47
C PHE A 153 1.04 2.20 2.44
N TYR A 154 0.13 1.91 3.38
CA TYR A 154 -0.26 2.89 4.40
C TYR A 154 0.89 3.26 5.35
N ASN A 155 1.71 2.28 5.73
CA ASN A 155 2.93 2.55 6.50
C ASN A 155 3.91 3.44 5.72
N LEU A 156 4.09 3.17 4.43
CA LEU A 156 4.95 3.96 3.55
C LEU A 156 4.41 5.39 3.43
N LEU A 157 3.11 5.55 3.17
CA LEU A 157 2.46 6.86 3.10
C LEU A 157 2.56 7.60 4.44
N CYS A 158 2.49 6.89 5.57
CA CYS A 158 2.68 7.50 6.89
C CYS A 158 4.12 8.02 7.10
N LYS A 159 5.14 7.22 6.75
CA LYS A 159 6.54 7.66 6.83
C LYS A 159 6.80 8.87 5.91
N MET A 160 6.20 8.87 4.72
CA MET A 160 6.21 10.00 3.79
C MET A 160 5.54 11.25 4.38
N ASP A 161 4.33 11.11 4.95
CA ASP A 161 3.61 12.19 5.63
C ASP A 161 4.44 12.81 6.76
N THR A 162 5.10 11.97 7.55
CA THR A 162 5.98 12.38 8.65
C THR A 162 7.17 13.20 8.13
N LEU A 163 7.84 12.71 7.08
CA LEU A 163 8.96 13.41 6.45
C LEU A 163 8.51 14.77 5.89
N ILE A 164 7.44 14.78 5.09
CA ILE A 164 6.87 16.00 4.50
C ILE A 164 6.55 17.05 5.57
N LYS A 165 5.88 16.65 6.66
CA LYS A 165 5.54 17.53 7.79
C LYS A 165 6.78 18.05 8.50
N SER A 166 7.79 17.21 8.73
CA SER A 166 9.06 17.63 9.35
C SER A 166 9.81 18.68 8.54
N ARG A 167 9.56 18.74 7.22
CA ARG A 167 10.15 19.71 6.29
C ARG A 167 9.27 20.94 6.06
N GLY A 168 8.11 21.02 6.71
CA GLY A 168 7.15 22.12 6.51
C GLY A 168 6.52 22.15 5.11
N ILE A 169 6.54 21.03 4.40
CA ILE A 169 5.96 20.91 3.06
C ILE A 169 4.44 20.74 3.21
N SER A 170 3.67 21.58 2.54
CA SER A 170 2.19 21.50 2.57
C SER A 170 1.69 20.50 1.53
N LEU A 171 0.99 19.44 1.91
CA LEU A 171 0.28 18.57 0.97
C LEU A 171 -1.05 19.19 0.53
N THR A 172 -1.20 19.45 -0.76
CA THR A 172 -2.46 19.94 -1.35
C THR A 172 -3.11 18.91 -2.27
N ASP A 173 -2.33 17.95 -2.77
CA ASP A 173 -2.72 17.09 -3.89
C ASP A 173 -2.57 15.62 -3.46
N TYR A 174 -3.65 15.03 -2.98
CA TYR A 174 -3.81 13.58 -2.87
C TYR A 174 -5.06 13.19 -3.66
N GLU A 175 -5.01 12.01 -4.25
CA GLU A 175 -6.10 11.53 -5.10
C GLU A 175 -7.15 10.81 -4.25
N ASP A 176 -8.38 10.77 -4.77
CA ASP A 176 -9.49 9.99 -4.22
C ASP A 176 -9.92 8.89 -5.21
N GLU A 177 -11.00 8.18 -4.91
CA GLU A 177 -11.51 7.07 -5.73
C GLU A 177 -11.83 7.46 -7.19
N SER A 178 -11.90 8.75 -7.54
CA SER A 178 -12.14 9.21 -8.91
C SER A 178 -11.06 8.81 -9.91
N VAL A 179 -9.85 8.43 -9.45
CA VAL A 179 -8.77 7.94 -10.32
C VAL A 179 -9.00 6.52 -10.83
N LEU A 180 -9.93 5.76 -10.24
CA LEU A 180 -10.22 4.39 -10.65
C LEU A 180 -10.91 4.37 -12.02
N PRO A 181 -10.32 3.72 -13.04
CA PRO A 181 -11.00 3.51 -14.29
C PRO A 181 -12.24 2.65 -14.06
N ALA A 182 -13.38 2.99 -14.68
CA ALA A 182 -14.62 2.21 -14.55
C ALA A 182 -14.42 0.72 -14.88
N VAL A 183 -13.51 0.41 -15.81
CA VAL A 183 -13.13 -0.95 -16.22
C VAL A 183 -12.51 -1.77 -15.09
N PHE A 184 -11.90 -1.12 -14.10
CA PHE A 184 -11.26 -1.75 -12.95
C PHE A 184 -12.28 -2.29 -11.93
N SER A 185 -13.45 -1.64 -11.84
CA SER A 185 -14.56 -2.03 -10.95
C SER A 185 -15.56 -3.03 -11.57
N VAL A 186 -15.39 -3.42 -12.83
CA VAL A 186 -16.29 -4.40 -13.48
C VAL A 186 -15.98 -5.81 -12.98
N ARG A 187 -17.01 -6.49 -12.45
CA ARG A 187 -16.93 -7.91 -12.05
C ARG A 187 -16.63 -8.78 -13.26
N ARG A 188 -15.47 -9.46 -13.25
CA ARG A 188 -15.04 -10.39 -14.31
C ARG A 188 -15.21 -11.85 -13.87
N ARG A 189 -15.05 -12.78 -14.83
CA ARG A 189 -14.85 -14.21 -14.52
C ARG A 189 -13.65 -14.36 -13.60
N GLU A 190 -13.70 -15.35 -12.72
CA GLU A 190 -12.72 -15.56 -11.65
C GLU A 190 -11.26 -15.55 -12.14
N VAL A 191 -10.93 -16.32 -13.18
CA VAL A 191 -9.58 -16.36 -13.76
C VAL A 191 -9.15 -15.00 -14.31
N MET A 192 -10.01 -14.29 -15.04
CA MET A 192 -9.70 -12.96 -15.58
C MET A 192 -9.47 -11.92 -14.48
N ARG A 193 -10.14 -12.06 -13.34
CA ARG A 193 -9.91 -11.24 -12.15
C ARG A 193 -8.56 -11.55 -11.53
N PHE A 194 -8.18 -12.82 -11.38
CA PHE A 194 -6.86 -13.20 -10.90
C PHE A 194 -5.74 -12.71 -11.84
N MET A 195 -5.94 -12.79 -13.16
CA MET A 195 -5.02 -12.18 -14.13
C MET A 195 -4.91 -10.66 -13.98
N LYS A 196 -6.02 -9.95 -13.75
CA LYS A 196 -6.01 -8.51 -13.44
C LYS A 196 -5.19 -8.22 -12.17
N HIS A 197 -5.39 -9.02 -11.12
CA HIS A 197 -4.63 -8.89 -9.88
C HIS A 197 -3.15 -9.21 -10.04
N TYR A 198 -2.81 -10.13 -10.95
CA TYR A 198 -1.42 -10.44 -11.27
C TYR A 198 -0.74 -9.23 -11.92
N VAL A 199 -1.39 -8.63 -12.92
CA VAL A 199 -0.89 -7.41 -13.58
C VAL A 199 -0.76 -6.27 -12.56
N HIS A 200 -1.74 -6.13 -11.67
CA HIS A 200 -1.67 -5.13 -10.61
C HIS A 200 -0.49 -5.35 -9.64
N ALA A 201 -0.26 -6.58 -9.18
CA ALA A 201 0.87 -6.89 -8.30
C ALA A 201 2.21 -6.63 -9.00
N LYS A 202 2.32 -7.01 -10.29
CA LYS A 202 3.50 -6.72 -11.12
C LYS A 202 3.76 -5.21 -11.22
N ASP A 203 2.73 -4.43 -11.52
CA ASP A 203 2.86 -2.99 -11.70
C ASP A 203 3.19 -2.25 -10.40
N VAL A 204 2.67 -2.72 -9.27
CA VAL A 204 3.10 -2.28 -7.93
C VAL A 204 4.60 -2.52 -7.74
N MET A 205 5.10 -3.70 -8.11
CA MET A 205 6.53 -4.00 -8.00
C MET A 205 7.38 -3.08 -8.90
N THR A 206 6.94 -2.84 -10.14
CA THR A 206 7.59 -1.89 -11.06
C THR A 206 7.63 -0.49 -10.44
N PHE A 207 6.50 0.01 -9.94
CA PHE A 207 6.42 1.31 -9.27
C PHE A 207 7.40 1.43 -8.10
N LEU A 208 7.41 0.46 -7.18
CA LEU A 208 8.27 0.48 -6.01
C LEU A 208 9.75 0.37 -6.38
N THR A 209 10.07 -0.42 -7.41
CA THR A 209 11.42 -0.55 -7.96
C THR A 209 11.92 0.77 -8.53
N ASN A 210 11.04 1.51 -9.21
CA ASN A 210 11.38 2.79 -9.85
C ASN A 210 11.36 3.98 -8.86
N LEU A 211 10.56 3.89 -7.80
CA LEU A 211 10.51 4.88 -6.72
C LEU A 211 11.77 4.86 -5.84
N LYS A 212 12.27 3.66 -5.52
CA LYS A 212 13.35 3.44 -4.56
C LYS A 212 14.64 4.21 -4.86
N PRO A 213 15.17 4.25 -6.10
CA PRO A 213 16.39 4.97 -6.42
C PRO A 213 16.38 6.44 -6.02
N GLY A 214 15.24 7.14 -6.15
CA GLY A 214 15.13 8.54 -5.73
C GLY A 214 15.36 8.76 -4.24
N PHE A 215 14.86 7.85 -3.38
CA PHE A 215 15.11 7.90 -1.94
C PHE A 215 16.53 7.50 -1.56
N VAL A 216 17.10 6.51 -2.25
CA VAL A 216 18.51 6.10 -2.04
C VAL A 216 19.44 7.27 -2.36
N GLN A 217 19.20 7.95 -3.48
CA GLN A 217 20.00 9.09 -3.88
C GLN A 217 19.91 10.26 -2.89
N LEU A 218 18.70 10.61 -2.44
CA LEU A 218 18.51 11.62 -1.39
C LEU A 218 19.23 11.23 -0.09
N PHE A 219 19.21 9.94 0.27
CA PHE A 219 19.90 9.45 1.46
C PHE A 219 21.42 9.61 1.33
N ASP A 220 21.99 9.22 0.18
CA ASP A 220 23.41 9.31 -0.10
C ASP A 220 23.90 10.77 -0.12
N GLU A 221 23.14 11.69 -0.74
CA GLU A 221 23.48 13.12 -0.74
C GLU A 221 23.47 13.72 0.67
N VAL A 222 22.45 13.36 1.49
CA VAL A 222 22.36 13.82 2.88
C VAL A 222 23.50 13.27 3.73
N GLN A 223 23.94 12.03 3.50
CA GLN A 223 25.09 11.45 4.19
C GLN A 223 26.42 12.09 3.75
N GLY A 224 26.59 12.37 2.46
CA GLY A 224 27.80 13.00 1.91
C GLY A 224 27.95 14.48 2.23
N SER A 225 26.91 15.13 2.73
CA SER A 225 26.90 16.55 3.12
C SER A 225 27.04 16.80 4.63
N LEU A 226 27.24 15.75 5.43
CA LEU A 226 27.55 15.86 6.85
C LEU A 226 29.06 16.16 7.04
N PRO A 227 29.42 17.25 7.76
CA PRO A 227 30.82 17.60 8.04
C PRO A 227 31.51 16.64 9.03
#